data_AF-A0A355W650-F1
#
_entry.id   AF-A0A355W650-F1
#
_cell.length_a   1.000
_cell.length_b   1.000
_cell.length_c   1.000
_cell.angle_alpha   90.00
_cell.angle_beta   90.00
_cell.angle_gamma   90.00
#
_symmetry.space_group_name_H-M   'P 1'
#
loop_
_entity.id
_entity.type
_entity.pdbx_description
1 polymer ?
#
loop_
_entity_poly.entity_id
_entity_poly.type
_entity_poly.pdbx_seq_one_letter_code
_entity_poly.pdbx_strand_id
1 'polypeptide(L)'
;MSDAFRILPSIGLMVAVNHEINHFLTLKEYIMKKSFFSKSRCTGKLFMVVLLITGLIIVAPVNAKAKELKLVIASYLTPGYKDLFPPLKGFVDSVNKRGKGVVQLDFFHSGTLLKAKELMSGLQAGTADIIFHTDSYITGTYPILGMVQLPLVFKNAEERFEKIKFGTPISNYLTKKLDEKGLCMMGYAVPPMEYVWTTKKAVRSPSDLKGKRLRVSGKVESKTMVNLGVAPVRMPSAEAYMALKRGIVEGMMSYPGTIAARKLDGIIKYCTKASFGSYGVLLMTTSKRWGSWPENVRRILTEEAIRFEADFYKTVTGYSDYLFKESFKTIEIIELTEKENEAFKQSLTETYDWWVDLVGKEVGQEALRIVRGQQ
;
A
#
# COMPACT_ATOMS: atom_id res chain seq x y z
N MET A 1 -64.61 -12.10 -9.60
CA MET A 1 -65.37 -11.82 -10.83
C MET A 1 -64.37 -11.27 -11.82
N SER A 2 -63.67 -12.15 -12.53
CA SER A 2 -64.09 -12.91 -13.72
C SER A 2 -63.55 -12.17 -14.95
N ASP A 3 -62.45 -12.65 -15.51
CA ASP A 3 -62.40 -13.62 -16.63
C ASP A 3 -62.43 -12.86 -17.96
N ALA A 4 -61.32 -12.81 -18.69
CA ALA A 4 -60.79 -13.84 -19.59
C ALA A 4 -61.24 -13.59 -21.04
N PHE A 5 -60.29 -13.46 -21.97
CA PHE A 5 -60.35 -14.18 -23.24
C PHE A 5 -58.94 -14.30 -23.86
N ARG A 6 -58.60 -15.56 -24.17
CA ARG A 6 -57.46 -16.09 -24.94
C ARG A 6 -57.61 -15.70 -26.43
N ILE A 7 -56.64 -15.81 -27.36
CA ILE A 7 -55.95 -17.03 -27.89
C ILE A 7 -54.73 -16.61 -28.77
N LEU A 8 -53.67 -17.44 -28.73
CA LEU A 8 -52.35 -17.53 -29.41
C LEU A 8 -52.38 -17.85 -30.95
N PRO A 9 -51.28 -18.18 -31.71
CA PRO A 9 -49.81 -18.17 -31.44
C PRO A 9 -48.88 -17.65 -32.60
N SER A 10 -47.59 -17.41 -32.30
CA SER A 10 -46.38 -17.79 -33.12
C SER A 10 -45.09 -17.40 -32.36
N ILE A 11 -44.40 -18.36 -31.74
CA ILE A 11 -43.12 -19.00 -32.14
C ILE A 11 -41.95 -18.02 -32.36
N GLY A 12 -40.93 -18.09 -31.49
CA GLY A 12 -39.57 -17.65 -31.84
C GLY A 12 -38.67 -17.20 -30.68
N LEU A 13 -37.67 -18.05 -30.37
CA LEU A 13 -36.34 -17.73 -29.80
C LEU A 13 -36.12 -17.61 -28.27
N MET A 14 -35.64 -18.75 -27.74
CA MET A 14 -34.41 -18.96 -26.96
C MET A 14 -34.20 -18.24 -25.61
N VAL A 15 -34.50 -18.99 -24.55
CA VAL A 15 -33.75 -19.01 -23.28
C VAL A 15 -33.31 -20.46 -23.01
N ALA A 16 -32.16 -20.61 -22.33
CA ALA A 16 -31.60 -21.78 -21.64
C ALA A 16 -30.30 -22.31 -22.30
N VAL A 17 -29.12 -22.11 -21.70
CA VAL A 17 -28.58 -22.79 -20.49
C VAL A 17 -28.18 -24.24 -20.79
N ASN A 18 -26.96 -24.60 -20.37
CA ASN A 18 -26.30 -25.92 -20.38
C ASN A 18 -25.64 -26.38 -21.69
N HIS A 19 -24.39 -25.94 -21.90
CA HIS A 19 -23.48 -26.65 -22.80
C HIS A 19 -22.01 -26.57 -22.36
N GLU A 20 -21.65 -27.17 -21.21
CA GLU A 20 -20.24 -27.49 -20.89
C GLU A 20 -20.04 -28.74 -20.02
N ILE A 21 -20.98 -29.69 -20.07
CA ILE A 21 -20.78 -31.04 -19.48
C ILE A 21 -21.15 -32.06 -20.54
N ASN A 22 -20.26 -32.32 -21.50
CA ASN A 22 -20.36 -33.52 -22.35
C ASN A 22 -19.06 -33.93 -23.09
N HIS A 23 -17.91 -33.31 -22.83
CA HIS A 23 -16.70 -33.60 -23.59
C HIS A 23 -15.79 -34.73 -23.05
N PHE A 24 -16.21 -35.44 -22.00
CA PHE A 24 -15.38 -36.50 -21.36
C PHE A 24 -15.92 -37.93 -21.50
N LEU A 25 -17.09 -38.15 -22.12
CA LEU A 25 -17.72 -39.47 -22.18
C LEU A 25 -17.53 -40.23 -23.50
N THR A 26 -16.96 -39.63 -24.55
CA THR A 26 -16.89 -40.26 -25.89
C THR A 26 -15.57 -40.98 -26.20
N LEU A 27 -14.53 -40.87 -25.36
CA LEU A 27 -13.24 -41.54 -25.61
C LEU A 27 -13.17 -42.98 -25.06
N LYS A 28 -13.93 -43.29 -24.00
CA LYS A 28 -13.96 -44.65 -23.40
C LYS A 28 -14.74 -45.65 -24.25
N GLU A 29 -15.79 -45.22 -24.94
CA GLU A 29 -16.60 -46.09 -25.79
C GLU A 29 -15.92 -46.41 -27.14
N TYR A 30 -15.02 -45.55 -27.62
CA TYR A 30 -14.30 -45.78 -28.88
C TYR A 30 -13.18 -46.84 -28.74
N ILE A 31 -12.55 -46.94 -27.57
CA ILE A 31 -11.45 -47.90 -27.33
C ILE A 31 -11.99 -49.32 -27.04
N MET A 32 -13.21 -49.44 -26.52
CA MET A 32 -13.80 -50.74 -26.13
C MET A 32 -14.38 -51.55 -27.30
N LYS A 33 -14.55 -50.97 -28.49
CA LYS A 33 -15.29 -51.61 -29.60
C LYS A 33 -14.44 -52.26 -30.69
N LYS A 34 -13.10 -52.30 -30.54
CA LYS A 34 -12.19 -52.75 -31.62
C LYS A 34 -11.31 -53.98 -31.30
N SER A 35 -11.67 -54.79 -30.32
CA SER A 35 -10.95 -56.03 -30.02
C SER A 35 -11.90 -57.23 -29.86
N PHE A 36 -12.53 -57.67 -30.94
CA PHE A 36 -13.17 -59.00 -30.94
C PHE A 36 -13.28 -59.56 -32.37
N PHE A 37 -12.21 -60.21 -32.83
CA PHE A 37 -12.29 -61.32 -33.81
C PHE A 37 -10.92 -62.02 -33.89
N SER A 38 -10.79 -63.16 -33.20
CA SER A 38 -10.03 -64.31 -33.69
C SER A 38 -10.22 -65.49 -32.72
N LYS A 39 -10.80 -66.57 -33.24
CA LYS A 39 -10.95 -67.87 -32.58
C LYS A 39 -9.58 -68.52 -32.43
N SER A 40 -9.26 -69.07 -31.26
CA SER A 40 -8.44 -70.28 -31.13
C SER A 40 -8.65 -70.93 -29.76
N ARG A 41 -9.02 -72.21 -29.81
CA ARG A 41 -9.12 -73.13 -28.67
C ARG A 41 -7.74 -73.33 -28.04
N CYS A 42 -7.61 -73.18 -26.73
CA CYS A 42 -6.81 -74.10 -25.93
C CYS A 42 -7.25 -74.10 -24.47
N THR A 43 -7.50 -75.32 -24.01
CA THR A 43 -7.90 -75.81 -22.72
C THR A 43 -6.91 -75.49 -21.60
N GLY A 44 -7.45 -75.13 -20.43
CA GLY A 44 -7.05 -75.67 -19.13
C GLY A 44 -5.61 -75.40 -18.65
N LYS A 45 -5.49 -74.43 -17.73
CA LYS A 45 -4.43 -74.16 -16.72
C LYS A 45 -3.91 -72.73 -16.80
N LEU A 46 -4.75 -71.76 -16.42
CA LEU A 46 -4.25 -70.42 -16.08
C LEU A 46 -5.25 -69.65 -15.19
N PHE A 47 -5.72 -70.27 -14.10
CA PHE A 47 -6.64 -69.63 -13.15
C PHE A 47 -6.03 -69.40 -11.76
N MET A 48 -4.69 -69.44 -11.64
CA MET A 48 -4.03 -69.43 -10.33
C MET A 48 -2.70 -68.64 -10.31
N VAL A 49 -2.65 -67.43 -10.88
CA VAL A 49 -1.52 -66.49 -10.66
C VAL A 49 -1.94 -65.00 -10.60
N VAL A 50 -3.17 -64.61 -10.94
CA VAL A 50 -3.57 -63.18 -10.97
C VAL A 50 -4.05 -62.64 -9.61
N LEU A 51 -4.00 -63.44 -8.54
CA LEU A 51 -4.55 -63.10 -7.22
C LEU A 51 -3.51 -62.69 -6.15
N LEU A 52 -2.30 -62.28 -6.55
CA LEU A 52 -1.20 -61.96 -5.61
C LEU A 52 -0.45 -60.64 -5.91
N ILE A 53 -1.04 -59.71 -6.67
CA ILE A 53 -0.56 -58.32 -6.78
C ILE A 53 -1.71 -57.32 -6.62
N THR A 54 -2.64 -57.59 -5.70
CA THR A 54 -3.35 -56.50 -4.99
C THR A 54 -2.44 -55.98 -3.89
N GLY A 55 -1.29 -55.45 -4.32
CA GLY A 55 -0.38 -54.70 -3.47
C GLY A 55 -1.17 -53.53 -2.90
N LEU A 56 -1.35 -53.58 -1.58
CA LEU A 56 -1.95 -52.56 -0.74
C LEU A 56 -1.27 -51.21 -1.06
N ILE A 57 -1.84 -50.42 -1.96
CA ILE A 57 -1.52 -49.00 -2.05
C ILE A 57 -2.18 -48.38 -0.83
N ILE A 58 -1.48 -48.47 0.30
CA ILE A 58 -1.72 -47.57 1.43
C ILE A 58 -1.37 -46.19 0.88
N VAL A 59 -2.36 -45.48 0.36
CA VAL A 59 -2.29 -44.03 0.21
C VAL A 59 -2.31 -43.51 1.65
N ALA A 60 -1.15 -43.55 2.31
CA ALA A 60 -0.98 -42.81 3.54
C ALA A 60 -1.31 -41.36 3.20
N PRO A 61 -2.24 -40.70 3.92
CA PRO A 61 -2.39 -39.27 3.76
C PRO A 61 -1.07 -38.66 4.18
N VAL A 62 -0.25 -38.28 3.21
CA VAL A 62 0.88 -37.40 3.42
C VAL A 62 0.26 -36.05 3.77
N ASN A 63 -0.12 -35.90 5.03
CA ASN A 63 -0.24 -34.60 5.66
C ASN A 63 1.20 -34.07 5.81
N ALA A 64 1.81 -33.73 4.67
CA ALA A 64 2.92 -32.81 4.65
C ALA A 64 2.35 -31.50 5.20
N LYS A 65 2.45 -31.30 6.51
CA LYS A 65 2.27 -29.98 7.10
C LYS A 65 3.28 -29.10 6.39
N ALA A 66 2.78 -28.25 5.48
CA ALA A 66 3.61 -27.27 4.81
C ALA A 66 4.41 -26.53 5.89
N LYS A 67 5.74 -26.49 5.73
CA LYS A 67 6.61 -25.83 6.69
C LYS A 67 6.15 -24.38 6.81
N GLU A 68 5.89 -23.94 8.03
CA GLU A 68 5.51 -22.55 8.33
C GLU A 68 6.51 -21.60 7.66
N LEU A 69 5.99 -20.68 6.83
CA LEU A 69 6.80 -19.73 6.10
C LEU A 69 7.22 -18.60 7.04
N LYS A 70 8.52 -18.50 7.33
CA LYS A 70 9.07 -17.40 8.10
C LYS A 70 9.50 -16.29 7.17
N LEU A 71 9.00 -15.07 7.39
CA LEU A 71 9.31 -13.89 6.60
C LEU A 71 9.89 -12.80 7.50
N VAL A 72 10.95 -12.15 7.01
CA VAL A 72 11.55 -11.00 7.68
C VAL A 72 10.80 -9.74 7.26
N ILE A 73 10.30 -8.96 8.23
CA ILE A 73 9.68 -7.66 7.97
C ILE A 73 10.49 -6.54 8.63
N ALA A 74 10.80 -5.49 7.88
CA ALA A 74 11.65 -4.39 8.35
C ALA A 74 10.96 -3.02 8.32
N SER A 75 11.25 -2.18 9.31
CA SER A 75 10.87 -0.76 9.32
C SER A 75 11.88 0.10 10.07
N TYR A 76 12.01 1.35 9.65
CA TYR A 76 12.77 2.37 10.39
C TYR A 76 11.92 3.07 11.46
N LEU A 77 10.59 2.90 11.43
CA LEU A 77 9.67 3.54 12.37
C LEU A 77 9.88 2.98 13.79
N THR A 78 9.76 3.86 14.77
CA THR A 78 10.06 3.56 16.18
C THR A 78 8.81 3.60 17.04
N PRO A 79 8.79 2.95 18.22
CA PRO A 79 7.73 3.13 19.22
C PRO A 79 7.52 4.59 19.70
N GLY A 80 8.40 5.52 19.32
CA GLY A 80 8.20 6.95 19.51
C GLY A 80 7.11 7.54 18.61
N TYR A 81 6.83 6.93 17.46
CA TYR A 81 5.66 7.22 16.64
C TYR A 81 4.44 6.55 17.26
N LYS A 82 3.77 7.24 18.19
CA LYS A 82 2.63 6.72 18.94
C LYS A 82 1.39 6.42 18.09
N ASP A 83 1.40 6.87 16.84
CA ASP A 83 0.33 6.76 15.87
C ASP A 83 0.67 5.82 14.70
N LEU A 84 1.89 5.89 14.15
CA LEU A 84 2.29 5.03 13.03
C LEU A 84 2.73 3.64 13.50
N PHE A 85 3.39 3.55 14.65
CA PHE A 85 3.96 2.27 15.10
C PHE A 85 2.91 1.24 15.56
N PRO A 86 1.86 1.59 16.31
CA PRO A 86 0.90 0.60 16.77
C PRO A 86 0.18 -0.15 15.64
N PRO A 87 -0.30 0.49 14.55
CA PRO A 87 -0.89 -0.23 13.41
C PRO A 87 0.10 -1.19 12.73
N LEU A 88 1.37 -0.80 12.58
CA LEU A 88 2.43 -1.66 12.04
C LEU A 88 2.62 -2.91 12.91
N LYS A 89 2.70 -2.72 14.22
CA LYS A 89 2.82 -3.83 15.17
C LYS A 89 1.56 -4.70 15.18
N GLY A 90 0.38 -4.07 15.10
CA GLY A 90 -0.92 -4.76 15.04
C GLY A 90 -1.03 -5.68 13.84
N PHE A 91 -0.59 -5.22 12.66
CA PHE A 91 -0.47 -6.07 11.46
C PHE A 91 0.39 -7.31 11.73
N VAL A 92 1.61 -7.11 12.25
CA VAL A 92 2.55 -8.21 12.55
C VAL A 92 1.97 -9.20 13.56
N ASP A 93 1.44 -8.70 14.67
CA ASP A 93 0.87 -9.53 15.73
C ASP A 93 -0.33 -10.33 15.22
N SER A 94 -1.19 -9.71 14.40
CA SER A 94 -2.40 -10.35 13.87
C SER A 94 -2.06 -11.41 12.81
N VAL A 95 -1.10 -11.13 11.91
CA VAL A 95 -0.59 -12.14 10.97
C VAL A 95 0.01 -13.33 11.73
N ASN A 96 0.83 -13.10 12.76
CA ASN A 96 1.43 -14.19 13.54
C ASN A 96 0.38 -15.00 14.31
N LYS A 97 -0.67 -14.34 14.82
CA LYS A 97 -1.77 -15.02 15.52
C LYS A 97 -2.61 -15.88 14.57
N ARG A 98 -3.04 -15.32 13.43
CA ARG A 98 -3.91 -16.01 12.45
C ARG A 98 -3.14 -17.00 11.58
N GLY A 99 -1.86 -16.71 11.36
CA GLY A 99 -0.93 -17.46 10.53
C GLY A 99 -0.20 -18.57 11.26
N LYS A 100 -0.51 -18.86 12.53
CA LYS A 100 0.16 -19.92 13.29
C LYS A 100 0.20 -21.24 12.52
N GLY A 101 1.41 -21.73 12.24
CA GLY A 101 1.64 -22.95 11.44
C GLY A 101 1.56 -22.76 9.93
N VAL A 102 1.39 -21.53 9.46
CA VAL A 102 1.27 -21.13 8.04
C VAL A 102 2.30 -20.06 7.68
N VAL A 103 2.30 -18.93 8.40
CA VAL A 103 3.21 -17.81 8.22
C VAL A 103 3.56 -17.17 9.56
N GLN A 104 4.84 -16.82 9.73
CA GLN A 104 5.36 -16.10 10.88
C GLN A 104 6.22 -14.93 10.37
N LEU A 105 5.96 -13.74 10.90
CA LEU A 105 6.67 -12.50 10.62
C LEU A 105 7.65 -12.19 11.75
N ASP A 106 8.93 -12.06 11.40
CA ASP A 106 9.99 -11.59 12.30
C ASP A 106 10.20 -10.10 12.07
N PHE A 107 9.72 -9.27 13.00
CA PHE A 107 9.65 -7.82 12.83
C PHE A 107 10.86 -7.06 13.40
N PHE A 108 11.65 -6.47 12.51
CA PHE A 108 12.75 -5.59 12.83
C PHE A 108 12.35 -4.13 12.64
N HIS A 109 12.14 -3.42 13.74
CA HIS A 109 11.74 -2.00 13.72
C HIS A 109 12.87 -1.06 14.14
N SER A 110 12.62 0.24 14.13
CA SER A 110 13.58 1.28 14.55
C SER A 110 14.92 1.25 13.80
N GLY A 111 14.92 0.63 12.62
CA GLY A 111 16.10 0.45 11.81
C GLY A 111 17.18 -0.39 12.51
N THR A 112 16.79 -1.39 13.29
CA THR A 112 17.73 -2.38 13.84
C THR A 112 18.31 -3.27 12.74
N LEU A 113 17.50 -3.60 11.72
CA LEU A 113 17.95 -4.36 10.54
C LEU A 113 18.33 -3.47 9.37
N LEU A 114 17.46 -2.53 8.97
CA LEU A 114 17.66 -1.63 7.83
C LEU A 114 17.26 -0.20 8.20
N LYS A 115 18.16 0.77 8.00
CA LYS A 115 17.83 2.20 8.12
C LYS A 115 16.90 2.65 6.99
N ALA A 116 16.30 3.82 7.15
CA ALA A 116 15.34 4.35 6.16
C ALA A 116 15.90 4.37 4.72
N LYS A 117 17.17 4.76 4.54
CA LYS A 117 17.84 4.81 3.22
C LYS A 117 18.13 3.42 2.63
N GLU A 118 18.11 2.37 3.46
CA GLU A 118 18.52 1.00 3.08
C GLU A 118 17.32 0.07 2.85
N LEU A 119 16.10 0.48 3.23
CA LEU A 119 14.92 -0.40 3.20
C LEU A 119 14.60 -0.92 1.79
N MET A 120 14.64 -0.06 0.77
CA MET A 120 14.37 -0.50 -0.61
C MET A 120 15.44 -1.44 -1.16
N SER A 121 16.72 -1.09 -0.99
CA SER A 121 17.81 -1.95 -1.44
C SER A 121 17.82 -3.27 -0.67
N GLY A 122 17.52 -3.25 0.63
CA GLY A 122 17.40 -4.45 1.46
C GLY A 122 16.20 -5.33 1.06
N LEU A 123 15.07 -4.74 0.66
CA LEU A 123 13.95 -5.48 0.09
C LEU A 123 14.35 -6.15 -1.24
N GLN A 124 14.98 -5.42 -2.15
CA GLN A 124 15.41 -5.94 -3.45
C GLN A 124 16.47 -7.05 -3.29
N ALA A 125 17.44 -6.86 -2.40
CA ALA A 125 18.48 -7.84 -2.10
C ALA A 125 17.97 -9.06 -1.29
N GLY A 126 16.83 -8.93 -0.61
CA GLY A 126 16.27 -9.98 0.23
C GLY A 126 16.79 -10.05 1.65
N THR A 127 17.41 -8.98 2.14
CA THR A 127 17.67 -8.80 3.57
C THR A 127 16.36 -8.73 4.37
N ALA A 128 15.31 -8.15 3.78
CA ALA A 128 13.95 -8.24 4.29
C ALA A 128 13.02 -8.76 3.18
N ASP A 129 12.04 -9.57 3.56
CA ASP A 129 11.01 -10.08 2.64
C ASP A 129 9.87 -9.07 2.45
N ILE A 130 9.58 -8.32 3.51
CA ILE A 130 8.54 -7.29 3.56
C ILE A 130 9.14 -6.03 4.20
N ILE A 131 8.71 -4.85 3.75
CA ILE A 131 9.04 -3.59 4.41
C ILE A 131 7.81 -2.74 4.68
N PHE A 132 7.84 -2.02 5.79
CA PHE A 132 7.04 -0.82 5.97
C PHE A 132 7.90 0.41 5.69
N HIS A 133 7.54 1.19 4.68
CA HIS A 133 8.34 2.31 4.24
C HIS A 133 7.53 3.56 3.90
N THR A 134 8.16 4.73 3.97
CA THR A 134 7.54 6.00 3.61
C THR A 134 7.80 6.28 2.14
N ASP A 135 6.74 6.55 1.38
CA ASP A 135 6.83 6.73 -0.06
C ASP A 135 7.66 7.95 -0.49
N SER A 136 7.67 9.04 0.29
CA SER A 136 8.49 10.24 0.04
C SER A 136 9.97 9.91 -0.20
N TYR A 137 10.52 8.93 0.51
CA TYR A 137 11.93 8.52 0.36
C TYR A 137 12.22 7.80 -0.94
N ILE A 138 11.20 7.32 -1.65
CA ILE A 138 11.34 6.50 -2.86
C ILE A 138 10.66 7.11 -4.09
N THR A 139 10.05 8.29 -3.97
CA THR A 139 9.50 9.07 -5.10
C THR A 139 10.54 9.43 -6.17
N GLY A 140 11.83 9.37 -5.86
CA GLY A 140 12.89 9.52 -6.85
C GLY A 140 12.95 8.34 -7.84
N THR A 141 12.68 7.13 -7.36
CA THR A 141 12.73 5.87 -8.15
C THR A 141 11.35 5.46 -8.64
N TYR A 142 10.30 5.73 -7.86
CA TYR A 142 8.91 5.42 -8.16
C TYR A 142 8.07 6.71 -8.12
N PRO A 143 8.17 7.60 -9.14
CA PRO A 143 7.52 8.91 -9.12
C PRO A 143 6.00 8.86 -8.99
N ILE A 144 5.36 7.79 -9.45
CA ILE A 144 3.91 7.59 -9.37
C ILE A 144 3.37 7.68 -7.93
N LEU A 145 4.17 7.26 -6.94
CA LEU A 145 3.81 7.38 -5.52
C LEU A 145 3.66 8.83 -5.06
N GLY A 146 4.28 9.77 -5.78
CA GLY A 146 4.15 11.19 -5.53
C GLY A 146 2.73 11.74 -5.70
N MET A 147 1.82 11.00 -6.33
CA MET A 147 0.42 11.41 -6.53
C MET A 147 -0.24 11.81 -5.21
N VAL A 148 -0.06 11.01 -4.15
CA VAL A 148 -0.69 11.35 -2.86
C VAL A 148 -0.08 12.61 -2.26
N GLN A 149 1.19 12.90 -2.54
CA GLN A 149 1.92 14.04 -1.99
C GLN A 149 1.58 15.36 -2.66
N LEU A 150 0.86 15.33 -3.78
CA LEU A 150 0.51 16.54 -4.49
C LEU A 150 -0.39 17.43 -3.62
N PRO A 151 -0.04 18.72 -3.48
CA PRO A 151 -0.90 19.67 -2.79
C PRO A 151 -2.22 19.80 -3.55
N LEU A 152 -3.32 20.08 -2.86
CA LEU A 152 -4.66 20.37 -3.42
C LEU A 152 -5.35 19.24 -4.23
N VAL A 153 -4.75 18.05 -4.38
CA VAL A 153 -5.41 16.90 -5.03
C VAL A 153 -6.62 16.41 -4.24
N PHE A 154 -6.53 16.46 -2.91
CA PHE A 154 -7.57 16.03 -1.99
C PHE A 154 -8.04 17.22 -1.18
N LYS A 155 -9.35 17.33 -0.96
CA LYS A 155 -9.98 18.40 -0.18
C LYS A 155 -9.58 18.32 1.28
N ASN A 156 -9.47 17.11 1.83
CA ASN A 156 -9.13 16.86 3.22
C ASN A 156 -8.50 15.46 3.41
N ALA A 157 -8.15 15.13 4.65
CA ALA A 157 -7.50 13.85 4.99
C ALA A 157 -8.44 12.65 4.84
N GLU A 158 -9.74 12.83 5.10
CA GLU A 158 -10.76 11.79 4.97
C GLU A 158 -10.96 11.38 3.51
N GLU A 159 -11.18 12.33 2.60
CA GLU A 159 -11.30 12.06 1.17
C GLU A 159 -10.05 11.34 0.63
N ARG A 160 -8.88 11.78 1.09
CA ARG A 160 -7.61 11.14 0.72
C ARG A 160 -7.61 9.68 1.15
N PHE A 161 -7.92 9.41 2.41
CA PHE A 161 -7.97 8.06 2.95
C PHE A 161 -8.95 7.20 2.15
N GLU A 162 -10.19 7.65 1.96
CA GLU A 162 -11.21 6.90 1.20
C GLU A 162 -10.77 6.59 -0.23
N LYS A 163 -10.12 7.53 -0.90
CA LYS A 163 -9.69 7.33 -2.29
C LYS A 163 -8.52 6.38 -2.42
N ILE A 164 -7.56 6.37 -1.48
CA ILE A 164 -6.33 5.58 -1.64
C ILE A 164 -6.39 4.16 -1.06
N LYS A 165 -7.45 3.84 -0.30
CA LYS A 165 -7.66 2.52 0.30
C LYS A 165 -7.44 1.39 -0.71
N PHE A 166 -6.97 0.26 -0.22
CA PHE A 166 -6.78 -0.90 -1.07
C PHE A 166 -8.09 -1.31 -1.77
N GLY A 167 -7.99 -1.68 -3.04
CA GLY A 167 -9.14 -2.05 -3.87
C GLY A 167 -9.84 -0.90 -4.59
N THR A 168 -9.53 0.36 -4.26
CA THR A 168 -10.03 1.50 -5.05
C THR A 168 -9.37 1.56 -6.43
N PRO A 169 -9.99 2.25 -7.42
CA PRO A 169 -9.40 2.41 -8.74
C PRO A 169 -7.96 2.96 -8.72
N ILE A 170 -7.67 3.95 -7.85
CA ILE A 170 -6.33 4.51 -7.77
C ILE A 170 -5.36 3.55 -7.06
N SER A 171 -5.75 2.86 -5.99
CA SER A 171 -4.87 1.87 -5.37
C SER A 171 -4.51 0.77 -6.36
N ASN A 172 -5.48 0.29 -7.15
CA ASN A 172 -5.24 -0.73 -8.18
C ASN A 172 -4.29 -0.22 -9.27
N TYR A 173 -4.45 1.05 -9.68
CA TYR A 173 -3.56 1.70 -10.63
C TYR A 173 -2.12 1.81 -10.10
N LEU A 174 -1.96 2.25 -8.84
CA LEU A 174 -0.66 2.31 -8.17
C LEU A 174 -0.02 0.91 -8.06
N THR A 175 -0.77 -0.09 -7.59
CA THR A 175 -0.29 -1.48 -7.50
C THR A 175 0.19 -1.98 -8.85
N LYS A 176 -0.57 -1.75 -9.93
CA LYS A 176 -0.16 -2.14 -11.29
C LYS A 176 1.14 -1.46 -11.72
N LYS A 177 1.27 -0.15 -11.50
CA LYS A 177 2.48 0.61 -11.88
C LYS A 177 3.71 0.23 -11.06
N LEU A 178 3.53 -0.17 -9.82
CA LEU A 178 4.61 -0.71 -8.99
C LEU A 178 4.98 -2.14 -9.41
N ASP A 179 4.00 -2.95 -9.80
CA ASP A 179 4.21 -4.32 -10.27
C ASP A 179 4.98 -4.37 -11.60
N GLU A 180 4.68 -3.45 -12.52
CA GLU A 180 5.47 -3.20 -13.74
C GLU A 180 6.96 -2.91 -13.44
N LYS A 181 7.28 -2.52 -12.19
CA LYS A 181 8.64 -2.28 -11.68
C LYS A 181 9.11 -3.34 -10.67
N GLY A 182 8.42 -4.47 -10.59
CA GLY A 182 8.77 -5.61 -9.75
C GLY A 182 8.45 -5.44 -8.26
N LEU A 183 7.58 -4.50 -7.90
CA LEU A 183 7.11 -4.30 -6.52
C LEU A 183 5.64 -4.65 -6.36
N CYS A 184 5.32 -5.37 -5.29
CA CYS A 184 3.95 -5.61 -4.87
C CYS A 184 3.65 -4.73 -3.64
N MET A 185 2.70 -3.81 -3.81
CA MET A 185 2.10 -3.05 -2.70
C MET A 185 0.98 -3.88 -2.10
N MET A 186 1.12 -4.26 -0.82
CA MET A 186 0.12 -5.07 -0.10
C MET A 186 -0.84 -4.21 0.72
N GLY A 187 -0.39 -2.99 1.10
CA GLY A 187 -1.22 -2.02 1.80
C GLY A 187 -0.62 -0.63 1.73
N TYR A 188 -1.48 0.38 1.87
CA TYR A 188 -1.12 1.78 1.76
C TYR A 188 -1.96 2.64 2.71
N ALA A 189 -1.28 3.32 3.63
CA ALA A 189 -1.93 4.15 4.62
C ALA A 189 -1.31 5.56 4.62
N VAL A 190 -2.12 6.60 4.74
CA VAL A 190 -1.64 7.99 4.69
C VAL A 190 -1.96 8.72 6.00
N PRO A 191 -0.95 9.31 6.68
CA PRO A 191 -1.19 10.19 7.81
C PRO A 191 -1.95 11.48 7.43
N PRO A 192 -2.39 12.26 8.43
CA PRO A 192 -2.95 13.60 8.22
C PRO A 192 -1.99 14.54 7.48
N MET A 193 -2.50 15.72 7.13
CA MET A 193 -1.76 16.69 6.32
C MET A 193 -0.41 17.08 6.92
N GLU A 194 0.53 17.35 6.02
CA GLU A 194 1.79 17.98 6.35
C GLU A 194 1.64 19.49 6.45
N TYR A 195 2.29 20.06 7.46
CA TYR A 195 2.31 21.48 7.74
C TYR A 195 3.73 22.02 7.68
N VAL A 196 3.85 23.34 7.61
CA VAL A 196 5.13 24.02 7.71
C VAL A 196 5.41 24.36 9.16
N TRP A 197 6.53 23.88 9.67
CA TRP A 197 6.99 24.10 11.03
C TRP A 197 8.27 24.91 11.00
N THR A 198 8.35 25.98 11.79
CA THR A 198 9.54 26.84 11.82
C THR A 198 10.00 27.11 13.25
N THR A 199 11.28 27.46 13.36
CA THR A 199 11.96 27.65 14.66
C THR A 199 11.96 29.10 15.15
N LYS A 200 11.80 30.08 14.25
CA LYS A 200 12.06 31.51 14.55
C LYS A 200 11.00 32.50 14.11
N LYS A 201 10.26 32.22 13.05
CA LYS A 201 9.28 33.18 12.49
C LYS A 201 8.02 32.44 12.04
N ALA A 202 6.86 32.97 12.41
CA ALA A 202 5.59 32.58 11.82
C ALA A 202 5.63 32.74 10.30
N VAL A 203 4.88 31.90 9.60
CA VAL A 203 4.73 31.93 8.15
C VAL A 203 3.25 32.15 7.85
N ARG A 204 2.92 33.26 7.22
CA ARG A 204 1.54 33.60 6.83
C ARG A 204 1.36 33.69 5.32
N SER A 205 2.46 33.79 4.59
CA SER A 205 2.46 33.90 3.13
C SER A 205 3.71 33.24 2.51
N PRO A 206 3.71 32.92 1.20
CA PRO A 206 4.89 32.39 0.52
C PRO A 206 6.14 33.28 0.63
N SER A 207 6.00 34.62 0.72
CA SER A 207 7.15 35.52 0.87
C SER A 207 7.90 35.32 2.19
N ASP A 208 7.24 34.86 3.25
CA ASP A 208 7.87 34.53 4.53
C ASP A 208 8.80 33.31 4.43
N LEU A 209 8.64 32.50 3.38
CA LEU A 209 9.42 31.29 3.11
C LEU A 209 10.61 31.53 2.17
N LYS A 210 10.65 32.67 1.48
CA LYS A 210 11.67 32.95 0.46
C LYS A 210 13.09 32.89 1.03
N GLY A 211 13.93 32.06 0.42
CA GLY A 211 15.34 31.86 0.79
C GLY A 211 15.55 31.03 2.06
N LYS A 212 14.49 30.57 2.73
CA LYS A 212 14.62 29.72 3.92
C LYS A 212 15.09 28.33 3.54
N ARG A 213 15.84 27.70 4.45
CA ARG A 213 16.21 26.28 4.33
C ARG A 213 15.26 25.44 5.16
N LEU A 214 14.40 24.64 4.54
CA LEU A 214 13.50 23.74 5.26
C LEU A 214 13.83 22.29 4.97
N ARG A 215 13.76 21.44 6.00
CA ARG A 215 13.85 20.00 5.82
C ARG A 215 12.60 19.47 5.14
N VAL A 216 12.80 18.61 4.15
CA VAL A 216 11.77 17.81 3.50
C VAL A 216 12.22 16.35 3.44
N SER A 217 11.28 15.44 3.25
CA SER A 217 11.51 14.00 3.11
C SER A 217 11.75 13.61 1.65
N GLY A 218 10.91 14.10 0.73
CA GLY A 218 10.79 13.55 -0.63
C GLY A 218 10.96 14.56 -1.77
N LYS A 219 10.89 14.04 -3.01
CA LYS A 219 11.07 14.85 -4.23
C LYS A 219 9.86 15.76 -4.50
N VAL A 220 8.63 15.28 -4.25
CA VAL A 220 7.42 16.11 -4.42
C VAL A 220 7.42 17.24 -3.41
N GLU A 221 7.64 16.93 -2.12
CA GLU A 221 7.76 17.93 -1.05
C GLU A 221 8.86 18.97 -1.37
N SER A 222 9.99 18.53 -1.94
CA SER A 222 11.05 19.44 -2.40
C SER A 222 10.55 20.40 -3.48
N LYS A 223 9.83 19.91 -4.51
CA LYS A 223 9.27 20.75 -5.57
C LYS A 223 8.21 21.71 -5.01
N THR A 224 7.31 21.23 -4.17
CA THR A 224 6.31 22.05 -3.46
C THR A 224 6.99 23.20 -2.74
N MET A 225 8.07 22.92 -1.98
CA MET A 225 8.81 23.95 -1.24
C MET A 225 9.59 24.90 -2.16
N VAL A 226 10.20 24.41 -3.25
CA VAL A 226 10.87 25.28 -4.25
C VAL A 226 9.90 26.28 -4.86
N ASN A 227 8.67 25.86 -5.17
CA ASN A 227 7.66 26.76 -5.72
C ASN A 227 7.24 27.86 -4.71
N LEU A 228 7.47 27.64 -3.41
CA LEU A 228 7.29 28.63 -2.34
C LEU A 228 8.56 29.46 -2.06
N GLY A 229 9.58 29.35 -2.92
CA GLY A 229 10.85 30.08 -2.77
C GLY A 229 11.78 29.53 -1.69
N VAL A 230 11.52 28.33 -1.15
CA VAL A 230 12.35 27.65 -0.15
C VAL A 230 13.52 26.94 -0.83
N ALA A 231 14.66 26.86 -0.15
CA ALA A 231 15.75 25.94 -0.47
C ALA A 231 15.59 24.63 0.32
N PRO A 232 14.95 23.58 -0.22
CA PRO A 232 14.69 22.36 0.53
C PRO A 232 15.97 21.56 0.81
N VAL A 233 16.05 20.98 1.99
CA VAL A 233 17.12 20.04 2.37
C VAL A 233 16.50 18.67 2.62
N ARG A 234 16.77 17.72 1.71
CA ARG A 234 16.24 16.35 1.81
C ARG A 234 17.01 15.52 2.83
N MET A 235 16.30 14.98 3.83
CA MET A 235 16.87 14.04 4.78
C MET A 235 15.79 13.20 5.50
N PRO A 236 16.12 12.00 6.00
CA PRO A 236 15.24 11.23 6.86
C PRO A 236 14.86 11.97 8.15
N SER A 237 13.68 11.67 8.69
CA SER A 237 13.19 12.30 9.92
C SER A 237 14.09 12.08 11.14
N ALA A 238 14.90 11.02 11.15
CA ALA A 238 15.88 10.76 12.20
C ALA A 238 17.00 11.81 12.29
N GLU A 239 17.29 12.50 11.18
CA GLU A 239 18.35 13.52 11.10
C GLU A 239 17.81 14.94 11.45
N ALA A 240 16.48 15.11 11.52
CA ALA A 240 15.83 16.42 11.64
C ALA A 240 16.18 17.17 12.94
N TYR A 241 16.23 16.48 14.09
CA TYR A 241 16.57 17.11 15.36
C TYR A 241 17.93 17.81 15.31
N MET A 242 18.95 17.10 14.81
CA MET A 242 20.29 17.66 14.71
C MET A 242 20.40 18.74 13.64
N ALA A 243 19.67 18.60 12.53
CA ALA A 243 19.65 19.62 11.48
C ALA A 243 19.03 20.95 11.96
N LEU A 244 17.93 20.87 12.73
CA LEU A 244 17.29 22.05 13.34
C LEU A 244 18.17 22.63 14.44
N LYS A 245 18.68 21.79 15.37
CA LYS A 245 19.53 22.23 16.48
C LYS A 245 20.80 22.93 16.03
N ARG A 246 21.42 22.49 14.94
CA ARG A 246 22.62 23.10 14.35
C ARG A 246 22.33 24.27 13.39
N GLY A 247 21.06 24.59 13.13
CA GLY A 247 20.68 25.66 12.20
C GLY A 247 20.96 25.36 10.73
N ILE A 248 21.18 24.08 10.38
CA ILE A 248 21.31 23.64 8.98
C ILE A 248 20.01 23.96 8.23
N VAL A 249 18.88 23.69 8.88
CA VAL A 249 17.53 24.07 8.45
C VAL A 249 16.86 24.94 9.51
N GLU A 250 15.98 25.83 9.08
CA GLU A 250 15.22 26.77 9.93
C GLU A 250 13.82 26.23 10.29
N GLY A 251 13.45 25.09 9.73
CA GLY A 251 12.14 24.46 9.87
C GLY A 251 12.02 23.22 9.00
N MET A 252 10.80 22.73 8.84
CA MET A 252 10.51 21.55 8.03
C MET A 252 9.06 21.52 7.55
N MET A 253 8.83 20.81 6.45
CA MET A 253 7.51 20.31 6.08
C MET A 253 7.34 18.91 6.67
N SER A 254 6.27 18.70 7.42
CA SER A 254 5.99 17.40 8.06
C SER A 254 4.58 17.35 8.66
N TYR A 255 4.09 16.16 8.89
CA TYR A 255 2.87 15.96 9.67
C TYR A 255 3.18 16.01 11.20
N PRO A 256 2.17 16.31 12.04
CA PRO A 256 2.27 16.45 13.50
C PRO A 256 3.00 15.32 14.24
N GLY A 257 2.70 14.06 13.92
CA GLY A 257 3.24 12.91 14.66
C GLY A 257 4.77 12.80 14.56
N THR A 258 5.39 13.25 13.47
CA THR A 258 6.86 13.33 13.37
C THR A 258 7.45 14.35 14.34
N ILE A 259 6.79 15.50 14.54
CA ILE A 259 7.27 16.54 15.47
C ILE A 259 7.37 15.95 16.89
N ALA A 260 6.33 15.24 17.32
CA ALA A 260 6.30 14.56 18.61
C ALA A 260 7.30 13.39 18.68
N ALA A 261 7.26 12.47 17.71
CA ALA A 261 8.09 11.27 17.71
C ALA A 261 9.60 11.57 17.67
N ARG A 262 9.99 12.71 17.09
CA ARG A 262 11.37 13.18 17.00
C ARG A 262 11.74 14.21 18.07
N LYS A 263 10.85 14.48 19.03
CA LYS A 263 11.06 15.42 20.16
C LYS A 263 11.49 16.81 19.68
N LEU A 264 10.78 17.34 18.68
CA LEU A 264 11.09 18.61 18.02
C LEU A 264 10.32 19.79 18.63
N ASP A 265 9.35 19.53 19.49
CA ASP A 265 8.50 20.49 20.21
C ASP A 265 9.30 21.49 21.06
N GLY A 266 10.48 21.10 21.57
CA GLY A 266 11.38 22.03 22.25
C GLY A 266 12.07 23.05 21.32
N ILE A 267 12.20 22.73 20.02
CA ILE A 267 12.96 23.51 19.03
C ILE A 267 12.03 24.29 18.10
N ILE A 268 10.94 23.67 17.65
CA ILE A 268 9.92 24.29 16.80
C ILE A 268 9.09 25.26 17.64
N LYS A 269 8.76 26.42 17.05
CA LYS A 269 8.01 27.49 17.71
C LYS A 269 6.73 27.87 17.00
N TYR A 270 6.64 27.64 15.69
CA TYR A 270 5.46 27.97 14.89
C TYR A 270 5.04 26.78 14.02
N CYS A 271 3.74 26.61 13.86
CA CYS A 271 3.12 25.67 12.93
C CYS A 271 2.14 26.43 12.04
N THR A 272 2.41 26.50 10.74
CA THR A 272 1.48 27.04 9.76
C THR A 272 0.66 25.92 9.16
N LYS A 273 -0.64 25.88 9.50
CA LYS A 273 -1.59 24.90 9.00
C LYS A 273 -2.11 25.32 7.62
N ALA A 274 -1.29 25.07 6.60
CA ALA A 274 -1.72 25.10 5.20
C ALA A 274 -1.72 23.68 4.61
N SER A 275 -2.49 23.46 3.55
CA SER A 275 -2.61 22.15 2.89
C SER A 275 -1.47 21.95 1.87
N PHE A 276 -0.36 21.36 2.32
CA PHE A 276 0.81 21.09 1.46
C PHE A 276 0.90 19.64 0.95
N GLY A 277 -0.15 18.85 1.16
CA GLY A 277 -0.15 17.42 0.86
C GLY A 277 0.09 16.56 2.10
N SER A 278 0.44 15.29 1.87
CA SER A 278 0.85 14.31 2.87
C SER A 278 1.61 13.20 2.17
N TYR A 279 2.35 12.39 2.91
CA TYR A 279 3.02 11.20 2.37
C TYR A 279 2.21 9.94 2.69
N GLY A 280 2.63 8.78 2.20
CA GLY A 280 2.07 7.50 2.60
C GLY A 280 3.08 6.52 3.19
N VAL A 281 2.56 5.59 3.97
CA VAL A 281 3.25 4.45 4.57
C VAL A 281 2.79 3.21 3.80
N LEU A 282 3.74 2.64 3.06
CA LEU A 282 3.54 1.48 2.21
C LEU A 282 3.97 0.21 2.93
N LEU A 283 3.15 -0.82 2.82
CA LEU A 283 3.51 -2.20 3.12
C LEU A 283 3.82 -2.91 1.80
N MET A 284 5.08 -3.31 1.60
CA MET A 284 5.55 -3.80 0.29
C MET A 284 6.37 -5.07 0.37
N THR A 285 6.33 -5.83 -0.72
CA THR A 285 7.31 -6.86 -1.07
C THR A 285 7.70 -6.73 -2.55
N THR A 286 8.58 -7.60 -3.05
CA THR A 286 8.82 -7.73 -4.50
C THR A 286 7.72 -8.58 -5.15
N SER A 287 7.32 -8.28 -6.38
CA SER A 287 6.32 -9.07 -7.13
C SER A 287 6.72 -10.54 -7.25
N LYS A 288 8.01 -10.82 -7.44
CA LYS A 288 8.55 -12.19 -7.50
C LYS A 288 8.29 -12.96 -6.19
N ARG A 289 8.58 -12.36 -5.03
CA ARG A 289 8.30 -12.99 -3.72
C ARG A 289 6.80 -13.21 -3.53
N TRP A 290 5.99 -12.18 -3.79
CA TRP A 290 4.55 -12.28 -3.67
C TRP A 290 3.98 -13.46 -4.47
N GLY A 291 4.37 -13.58 -5.75
CA GLY A 291 3.95 -14.69 -6.61
C GLY A 291 4.44 -16.07 -6.13
N SER A 292 5.59 -16.13 -5.46
CA SER A 292 6.16 -17.38 -4.94
C SER A 292 5.52 -17.87 -3.63
N TRP A 293 4.87 -17.00 -2.87
CA TRP A 293 4.28 -17.39 -1.59
C TRP A 293 3.03 -18.24 -1.77
N PRO A 294 2.75 -19.20 -0.88
CA PRO A 294 1.51 -19.98 -0.93
C PRO A 294 0.25 -19.09 -0.86
N GLU A 295 -0.82 -19.53 -1.51
CA GLU A 295 -2.08 -18.75 -1.59
C GLU A 295 -2.68 -18.45 -0.21
N ASN A 296 -2.60 -19.40 0.73
CA ASN A 296 -3.05 -19.19 2.10
C ASN A 296 -2.22 -18.13 2.84
N VAL A 297 -0.92 -18.01 2.55
CA VAL A 297 -0.07 -16.94 3.10
C VAL A 297 -0.48 -15.60 2.50
N ARG A 298 -0.56 -15.50 1.16
CA ARG A 298 -0.99 -14.27 0.48
C ARG A 298 -2.34 -13.79 1.00
N ARG A 299 -3.31 -14.69 1.12
CA ARG A 299 -4.65 -14.38 1.63
C ARG A 299 -4.61 -13.79 3.05
N ILE A 300 -3.86 -14.40 3.98
CA ILE A 300 -3.71 -13.87 5.34
C ILE A 300 -3.08 -12.47 5.31
N LEU A 301 -2.00 -12.29 4.53
CA LEU A 301 -1.34 -10.99 4.43
C LEU A 301 -2.26 -9.91 3.85
N THR A 302 -3.04 -10.22 2.80
CA THR A 302 -4.00 -9.28 2.20
C THR A 302 -5.12 -8.91 3.17
N GLU A 303 -5.73 -9.89 3.84
CA GLU A 303 -6.82 -9.63 4.80
C GLU A 303 -6.34 -8.79 6.00
N GLU A 304 -5.11 -9.04 6.48
CA GLU A 304 -4.52 -8.26 7.57
C GLU A 304 -4.03 -6.88 7.13
N ALA A 305 -3.61 -6.71 5.87
CA ALA A 305 -3.26 -5.41 5.32
C ALA A 305 -4.47 -4.46 5.25
N ILE A 306 -5.66 -4.98 4.94
CA ILE A 306 -6.91 -4.21 4.98
C ILE A 306 -7.21 -3.72 6.41
N ARG A 307 -7.01 -4.59 7.42
CA ARG A 307 -7.18 -4.21 8.83
C ARG A 307 -6.18 -3.15 9.26
N PHE A 308 -4.93 -3.32 8.84
CA PHE A 308 -3.87 -2.34 9.05
C PHE A 308 -4.26 -0.95 8.55
N GLU A 309 -4.80 -0.82 7.34
CA GLU A 309 -5.22 0.48 6.79
C GLU A 309 -6.33 1.15 7.62
N ALA A 310 -7.33 0.37 8.04
CA ALA A 310 -8.43 0.87 8.88
C ALA A 310 -7.95 1.33 10.26
N ASP A 311 -7.14 0.51 10.94
CA ASP A 311 -6.58 0.82 12.25
C ASP A 311 -5.63 2.02 12.19
N PHE A 312 -4.87 2.12 11.10
CA PHE A 312 -3.96 3.24 10.87
C PHE A 312 -4.71 4.57 10.84
N TYR A 313 -5.73 4.70 10.00
CA TYR A 313 -6.49 5.95 9.86
C TYR A 313 -7.11 6.41 11.18
N LYS A 314 -7.75 5.49 11.91
CA LYS A 314 -8.34 5.78 13.22
C LYS A 314 -7.29 6.27 14.22
N THR A 315 -6.11 5.66 14.21
CA THR A 315 -5.06 5.99 15.18
C THR A 315 -4.41 7.34 14.87
N VAL A 316 -4.06 7.61 13.61
CA VAL A 316 -3.32 8.82 13.22
C VAL A 316 -4.17 10.09 13.30
N THR A 317 -5.47 10.01 13.02
CA THR A 317 -6.39 11.15 13.13
C THR A 317 -6.58 11.55 14.59
N GLY A 318 -6.96 10.61 15.45
CA GLY A 318 -7.13 10.88 16.88
C GLY A 318 -5.86 11.35 17.58
N TYR A 319 -4.69 10.82 17.20
CA TYR A 319 -3.42 11.27 17.77
C TYR A 319 -3.03 12.68 17.33
N SER A 320 -3.28 13.05 16.07
CA SER A 320 -3.01 14.41 15.58
C SER A 320 -3.84 15.45 16.35
N ASP A 321 -5.12 15.17 16.59
CA ASP A 321 -5.98 16.06 17.38
C ASP A 321 -5.50 16.19 18.83
N TYR A 322 -5.12 15.08 19.44
CA TYR A 322 -4.50 15.06 20.76
C TYR A 322 -3.22 15.90 20.81
N LEU A 323 -2.35 15.81 19.79
CA LEU A 323 -1.10 16.58 19.77
C LEU A 323 -1.35 18.08 19.77
N PHE A 324 -2.25 18.58 18.91
CA PHE A 324 -2.56 20.02 18.88
C PHE A 324 -3.24 20.49 20.17
N LYS A 325 -4.12 19.68 20.76
CA LYS A 325 -4.86 20.05 21.97
C LYS A 325 -4.00 19.99 23.24
N GLU A 326 -3.19 18.94 23.37
CA GLU A 326 -2.54 18.60 24.64
C GLU A 326 -1.02 18.76 24.63
N SER A 327 -0.35 18.53 23.50
CA SER A 327 1.13 18.45 23.45
C SER A 327 1.78 19.71 22.88
N PHE A 328 1.19 20.36 21.88
CA PHE A 328 1.77 21.50 21.18
C PHE A 328 1.39 22.86 21.79
N LYS A 329 1.12 22.91 23.11
CA LYS A 329 0.70 24.12 23.83
C LYS A 329 1.74 25.27 23.77
N THR A 330 3.01 24.94 23.55
CA THR A 330 4.11 25.90 23.44
C THR A 330 4.45 26.29 22.00
N ILE A 331 3.74 25.74 21.02
CA ILE A 331 3.91 26.04 19.59
C ILE A 331 2.77 26.98 19.19
N GLU A 332 3.12 28.12 18.60
CA GLU A 332 2.13 29.03 18.04
C GLU A 332 1.53 28.41 16.77
N ILE A 333 0.23 28.12 16.82
CA ILE A 333 -0.50 27.55 15.69
C ILE A 333 -1.05 28.70 14.85
N ILE A 334 -0.53 28.83 13.63
CA ILE A 334 -0.94 29.83 12.66
C ILE A 334 -2.03 29.22 11.79
N GLU A 335 -3.27 29.63 12.05
CA GLU A 335 -4.40 29.40 11.17
C GLU A 335 -4.42 30.53 10.11
N LEU A 336 -4.50 30.13 8.85
CA LEU A 336 -4.48 31.04 7.71
C LEU A 336 -5.91 31.49 7.37
N THR A 337 -6.07 32.76 7.05
CA THR A 337 -7.28 33.29 6.41
C THR A 337 -7.45 32.69 5.02
N GLU A 338 -8.65 32.76 4.43
CA GLU A 338 -8.88 32.25 3.06
C GLU A 338 -7.95 32.93 2.05
N LYS A 339 -7.73 34.25 2.18
CA LYS A 339 -6.83 35.01 1.30
C LYS A 339 -5.37 34.53 1.42
N GLU A 340 -4.91 34.25 2.64
CA GLU A 340 -3.56 33.73 2.86
C GLU A 340 -3.42 32.31 2.31
N ASN A 341 -4.41 31.44 2.53
CA ASN A 341 -4.44 30.10 1.93
C ASN A 341 -4.41 30.16 0.40
N GLU A 342 -5.15 31.07 -0.21
CA GLU A 342 -5.18 31.24 -1.66
C GLU A 342 -3.81 31.65 -2.23
N ALA A 343 -3.06 32.51 -1.52
CA ALA A 343 -1.70 32.87 -1.92
C ALA A 343 -0.75 31.66 -1.95
N PHE A 344 -0.90 30.71 -1.01
CA PHE A 344 -0.18 29.44 -1.07
C PHE A 344 -0.66 28.59 -2.25
N LYS A 345 -1.97 28.40 -2.42
CA LYS A 345 -2.54 27.57 -3.50
C LYS A 345 -2.04 27.98 -4.89
N GLN A 346 -2.02 29.29 -5.18
CA GLN A 346 -1.55 29.84 -6.45
C GLN A 346 -0.09 29.49 -6.75
N SER A 347 0.74 29.40 -5.72
CA SER A 347 2.15 29.03 -5.85
C SER A 347 2.36 27.52 -6.08
N LEU A 348 1.32 26.70 -5.88
CA LEU A 348 1.45 25.23 -5.90
C LEU A 348 0.95 24.58 -7.19
N THR A 349 0.29 25.34 -8.07
CA THR A 349 -0.32 24.86 -9.32
C THR A 349 0.68 24.19 -10.27
N GLU A 350 1.91 24.69 -10.34
CA GLU A 350 2.97 24.11 -11.18
C GLU A 350 3.50 22.76 -10.67
N THR A 351 3.17 22.36 -9.44
CA THR A 351 3.63 21.08 -8.86
C THR A 351 3.01 19.90 -9.62
N TYR A 352 1.79 20.07 -10.11
CA TYR A 352 1.05 19.06 -10.85
C TYR A 352 1.70 18.77 -12.19
N ASP A 353 1.90 19.80 -13.01
CA ASP A 353 2.45 19.66 -14.35
C ASP A 353 3.86 19.08 -14.30
N TRP A 354 4.68 19.57 -13.36
CA TRP A 354 5.99 19.01 -13.10
C TRP A 354 5.94 17.51 -12.73
N TRP A 355 4.98 17.10 -11.89
CA TRP A 355 4.87 15.71 -11.47
C TRP A 355 4.37 14.82 -12.62
N VAL A 356 3.41 15.31 -13.41
CA VAL A 356 2.92 14.64 -14.62
C VAL A 356 4.05 14.42 -15.61
N ASP A 357 4.89 15.43 -15.84
CA ASP A 357 6.07 15.30 -16.69
C ASP A 357 7.09 14.31 -16.11
N LEU A 358 7.29 14.33 -14.79
CA LEU A 358 8.23 13.43 -14.11
C LEU A 358 7.81 11.95 -14.19
N VAL A 359 6.51 11.65 -14.07
CA VAL A 359 5.99 10.27 -14.10
C VAL A 359 5.70 9.77 -15.52
N GLY A 360 5.60 10.71 -16.48
CA GLY A 360 5.16 10.46 -17.85
C GLY A 360 3.71 10.91 -18.04
N LYS A 361 3.46 11.70 -19.09
CA LYS A 361 2.21 12.46 -19.27
C LYS A 361 0.95 11.60 -19.16
N GLU A 362 0.90 10.50 -19.92
CA GLU A 362 -0.25 9.58 -19.91
C GLU A 362 -0.48 8.97 -18.52
N VAL A 363 0.59 8.53 -17.85
CA VAL A 363 0.52 7.89 -16.55
C VAL A 363 0.06 8.88 -15.46
N GLY A 364 0.63 10.08 -15.48
CA GLY A 364 0.29 11.13 -14.52
C GLY A 364 -1.13 11.65 -14.70
N GLN A 365 -1.53 11.91 -15.95
CA GLN A 365 -2.88 12.36 -16.26
C GLN A 365 -3.92 11.30 -15.88
N GLU A 366 -3.66 10.03 -16.16
CA GLU A 366 -4.57 8.94 -15.78
C GLU A 366 -4.72 8.84 -14.26
N ALA A 367 -3.63 8.89 -13.51
CA ALA A 367 -3.68 8.90 -12.05
C ALA A 367 -4.50 10.09 -11.51
N LEU A 368 -4.30 11.30 -12.04
CA LEU A 368 -5.08 12.48 -11.66
C LEU A 368 -6.55 12.36 -12.03
N ARG A 369 -6.85 11.81 -13.22
CA ARG A 369 -8.21 11.58 -13.71
C ARG A 369 -8.97 10.63 -12.77
N ILE A 370 -8.35 9.49 -12.44
CA ILE A 370 -8.91 8.50 -11.51
C ILE A 370 -9.17 9.15 -10.14
N VAL A 371 -8.20 9.87 -9.58
CA VAL A 371 -8.34 10.49 -8.25
C VAL A 371 -9.38 11.60 -8.25
N ARG A 372 -9.55 12.33 -9.35
CA ARG A 372 -10.59 13.36 -9.48
C ARG A 372 -11.97 12.78 -9.77
N GLY A 373 -12.09 11.47 -9.98
CA GLY A 373 -13.36 10.80 -10.28
C GLY A 373 -13.92 11.17 -11.67
N GLN A 374 -13.06 11.61 -12.59
CA GLN A 374 -13.43 11.88 -13.96
C GLN A 374 -13.43 10.54 -14.70
N GLN A 375 -14.59 10.08 -15.19
CA GLN A 375 -14.69 8.80 -15.92
C GLN A 375 -14.20 8.91 -17.35
#